data_AF-A0A1Q8A2R5-F1
#
_entry.id   AF-A0A1Q8A2R5-F1
#
_cell.length_a   1.000
_cell.length_b   1.000
_cell.length_c   1.000
_cell.angle_alpha   90.00
_cell.angle_beta   90.00
_cell.angle_gamma   90.00
#
_symmetry.space_group_name_H-M   'P 1'
#
loop_
_entity.id
_entity.type
_entity.pdbx_description
1 polymer ?
#
loop_
_entity_poly.entity_id
_entity_poly.type
_entity_poly.pdbx_seq_one_letter_code
_entity_poly.pdbx_strand_id
1 'polypeptide(L)'
;MHQELLYLRQNIEVEPLFDHWYAWSYLIPPPTAARNMTERHFKIMDSYINAPQIHANAVKNPKLLGGPFMDYQGKRVKEIRELRDRTKALRPHLLELSTAIAGLDEILRSQARGYSLQPLYASVPEPLAGYVELSYDLNNQPSFRLIEPLLYRSRYYDRSAQSLMVSVLKGDDRPFVLSTPRLEDESLYHLRIPFDDGRVDELFRLKSQPKLWGEICALFEVPQASEPLFRSFFTTEAPPPYQRYCGNGVRWRYFGHACILLETPTTSILFDPVLSYTYDSSISRYTYLDLPDTIDYVAITHNHQDHILFETLLQIRHKVKNIIVPSPSRGALQDPSLKLIFENIGFRNVTEMNELETVNWEGGSLTALPFLGEHADLGVHSKAAYLVQVGRRKLLFAADSCNIEP
;
A
#
# COMPACT_ATOMS: atom_id res chain seq x y z
N MET A 1 29.98 24.98 -18.16
CA MET A 1 28.74 24.20 -18.37
C MET A 1 27.70 24.78 -17.45
N HIS A 2 26.61 25.33 -17.98
CA HIS A 2 25.50 25.78 -17.13
C HIS A 2 24.94 24.57 -16.39
N GLN A 3 24.87 24.66 -15.06
CA GLN A 3 24.29 23.60 -14.24
C GLN A 3 22.77 23.74 -14.34
N GLU A 4 22.14 22.87 -15.13
CA GLU A 4 20.70 22.89 -15.36
C GLU A 4 19.95 22.31 -14.15
N LEU A 5 18.85 22.97 -13.78
CA LEU A 5 17.89 22.50 -12.80
C LEU A 5 16.95 21.47 -13.44
N LEU A 6 16.73 20.36 -12.75
CA LEU A 6 16.00 19.21 -13.26
C LEU A 6 14.79 18.86 -12.37
N TYR A 7 13.66 18.66 -13.02
CA TYR A 7 12.41 18.13 -12.45
C TYR A 7 12.27 16.65 -12.78
N LEU A 8 11.65 15.88 -11.88
CA LEU A 8 11.20 14.53 -12.20
C LEU A 8 10.05 14.63 -13.21
N ARG A 9 10.09 13.84 -14.29
CA ARG A 9 9.01 13.83 -15.28
C ARG A 9 7.70 13.35 -14.65
N GLN A 10 6.59 13.79 -15.23
CA GLN A 10 5.25 13.48 -14.70
C GLN A 10 4.76 12.07 -15.10
N ASN A 11 5.41 11.43 -16.09
CA ASN A 11 5.16 10.06 -16.52
C ASN A 11 6.14 9.03 -15.94
N ILE A 12 6.88 9.36 -14.88
CA ILE A 12 7.72 8.39 -14.18
C ILE A 12 6.87 7.59 -13.21
N GLU A 13 6.77 6.30 -13.47
CA GLU A 13 6.15 5.32 -12.59
C GLU A 13 7.15 4.85 -11.54
N VAL A 14 6.66 4.72 -10.31
CA VAL A 14 7.46 4.27 -9.18
C VAL A 14 6.67 3.21 -8.43
N GLU A 15 6.85 1.95 -8.82
CA GLU A 15 6.15 0.83 -8.20
C GLU A 15 6.81 0.46 -6.86
N PRO A 16 6.07 0.48 -5.74
CA PRO A 16 6.58 -0.02 -4.48
C PRO A 16 6.61 -1.54 -4.46
N LEU A 17 7.69 -2.12 -3.94
CA LEU A 17 7.93 -3.55 -3.95
C LEU A 17 8.25 -4.08 -2.55
N PHE A 18 7.76 -5.29 -2.26
CA PHE A 18 8.17 -6.12 -1.13
C PHE A 18 8.78 -7.42 -1.68
N ASP A 19 10.09 -7.59 -1.55
CA ASP A 19 10.85 -8.70 -2.15
C ASP A 19 10.48 -8.93 -3.63
N HIS A 20 10.42 -7.84 -4.40
CA HIS A 20 10.07 -7.78 -5.83
C HIS A 20 8.58 -7.95 -6.15
N TRP A 21 7.70 -8.21 -5.18
CA TRP A 21 6.25 -8.22 -5.43
C TRP A 21 5.66 -6.84 -5.29
N TYR A 22 4.70 -6.46 -6.14
CA TYR A 22 3.98 -5.20 -6.00
C TYR A 22 3.41 -5.07 -4.58
N ALA A 23 3.83 -4.03 -3.86
CA ALA A 23 3.52 -3.86 -2.46
C ALA A 23 2.11 -3.35 -2.27
N TRP A 24 1.38 -4.01 -1.38
CA TRP A 24 0.06 -3.61 -0.90
C TRP A 24 0.00 -3.79 0.62
N SER A 25 -1.05 -3.27 1.25
CA SER A 25 -1.16 -3.14 2.71
C SER A 25 -0.79 -4.39 3.51
N TYR A 26 -1.25 -5.57 3.09
CA TYR A 26 -0.99 -6.84 3.82
C TYR A 26 0.43 -7.38 3.66
N LEU A 27 1.31 -6.71 2.90
CA LEU A 27 2.74 -7.02 2.84
C LEU A 27 3.58 -6.19 3.81
N ILE A 28 2.97 -5.27 4.58
CA ILE A 28 3.69 -4.44 5.57
C ILE A 28 3.69 -5.08 6.97
N PRO A 29 2.55 -5.53 7.55
CA PRO A 29 2.57 -6.20 8.84
C PRO A 29 3.31 -7.54 8.72
N PRO A 30 4.27 -7.84 9.62
CA PRO A 30 5.07 -9.06 9.51
C PRO A 30 4.25 -10.37 9.43
N PRO A 31 3.17 -10.56 10.23
CA PRO A 31 2.36 -11.78 10.15
C PRO A 31 1.71 -11.98 8.78
N THR A 32 1.06 -10.94 8.25
CA THR A 32 0.36 -11.04 6.96
C THR A 32 1.33 -11.12 5.80
N ALA A 33 2.48 -10.44 5.88
CA ALA A 33 3.56 -10.54 4.91
C ALA A 33 4.14 -11.97 4.87
N ALA A 34 4.39 -12.58 6.03
CA ALA A 34 4.85 -13.96 6.15
C ALA A 34 3.87 -14.96 5.52
N ARG A 35 2.57 -14.80 5.79
CA ARG A 35 1.52 -15.66 5.21
C ARG A 35 1.39 -15.46 3.70
N ASN A 36 1.40 -14.22 3.19
CA ASN A 36 1.38 -13.98 1.74
C ASN A 36 2.62 -14.54 1.03
N MET A 37 3.80 -14.37 1.62
CA MET A 37 5.05 -14.89 1.05
C MET A 37 4.98 -16.42 0.88
N THR A 38 4.58 -17.13 1.93
CA THR A 38 4.57 -18.60 1.98
C THR A 38 3.35 -19.22 1.28
N GLU A 39 2.16 -18.67 1.51
CA GLU A 39 0.90 -19.26 1.04
C GLU A 39 0.45 -18.77 -0.33
N ARG A 40 1.06 -17.69 -0.85
CA ARG A 40 0.73 -17.11 -2.17
C ARG A 40 1.96 -16.99 -3.06
N HIS A 41 2.92 -16.12 -2.72
CA HIS A 41 4.02 -15.77 -3.62
C HIS A 41 4.89 -16.97 -4.02
N PHE A 42 5.31 -17.79 -3.04
CA PHE A 42 6.09 -19.00 -3.31
C PHE A 42 5.30 -20.03 -4.10
N LYS A 43 4.01 -20.23 -3.80
CA LYS A 43 3.17 -21.16 -4.56
C LYS A 43 3.00 -20.72 -6.02
N ILE A 44 2.82 -19.42 -6.26
CA ILE A 44 2.76 -18.87 -7.63
C ILE A 44 4.09 -19.08 -8.35
N MET A 45 5.23 -18.80 -7.71
CA MET A 45 6.56 -19.03 -8.30
C MET A 45 6.80 -20.51 -8.61
N ASP A 46 6.49 -21.40 -7.68
CA ASP A 46 6.65 -22.84 -7.86
C ASP A 46 5.75 -23.36 -9.00
N SER A 47 4.50 -22.90 -9.07
CA SER A 47 3.59 -23.20 -10.19
C SER A 47 4.17 -22.71 -11.52
N TYR A 48 4.65 -21.47 -11.60
CA TYR A 48 5.21 -20.90 -12.82
C TYR A 48 6.47 -21.63 -13.27
N ILE A 49 7.36 -21.95 -12.33
CA ILE A 49 8.61 -22.67 -12.60
C ILE A 49 8.33 -24.05 -13.19
N ASN A 50 7.29 -24.73 -12.71
CA ASN A 50 6.93 -26.07 -13.16
C ASN A 50 6.18 -26.06 -14.49
N ALA A 51 5.34 -25.05 -14.73
CA ALA A 51 4.45 -25.00 -15.90
C ALA A 51 4.31 -23.58 -16.51
N PRO A 52 5.39 -22.98 -17.03
CA PRO A 52 5.39 -21.57 -17.46
C PRO A 52 4.42 -21.30 -18.63
N GLN A 53 4.17 -22.28 -19.49
CA GLN A 53 3.24 -22.14 -20.62
C GLN A 53 1.76 -22.15 -20.18
N ILE A 54 1.42 -22.77 -19.06
CA ILE A 54 0.05 -22.70 -18.51
C ILE A 54 -0.26 -21.26 -18.10
N HIS A 55 0.69 -20.61 -17.42
CA HIS A 55 0.57 -19.21 -17.03
C HIS A 55 0.48 -18.28 -18.25
N ALA A 56 1.34 -18.48 -19.25
CA ALA A 56 1.31 -17.71 -20.50
C ALA A 56 -0.03 -17.82 -21.26
N ASN A 57 -0.70 -18.99 -21.19
CA ASN A 57 -2.01 -19.19 -21.78
C ASN A 57 -3.13 -18.62 -20.90
N ALA A 58 -3.01 -18.72 -19.59
CA ALA A 58 -4.00 -18.19 -18.66
C ALA A 58 -4.11 -16.66 -18.74
N VAL A 59 -2.98 -15.94 -18.81
CA VAL A 59 -2.98 -14.46 -18.89
C VAL A 59 -3.61 -13.95 -20.19
N LYS A 60 -3.57 -14.73 -21.28
CA LYS A 60 -4.26 -14.37 -22.54
C LYS A 60 -5.79 -14.46 -22.44
N ASN A 61 -6.32 -15.11 -21.41
CA ASN A 61 -7.76 -15.22 -21.19
C ASN A 61 -8.21 -14.12 -20.22
N PRO A 62 -8.99 -13.11 -20.67
CA PRO A 62 -9.44 -12.02 -19.80
C PRO A 62 -10.19 -12.48 -18.54
N LYS A 63 -10.86 -13.65 -18.58
CA LYS A 63 -11.58 -14.21 -17.41
C LYS A 63 -10.67 -14.74 -16.32
N LEU A 64 -9.39 -14.95 -16.62
CA LEU A 64 -8.39 -15.47 -15.68
C LEU A 64 -7.42 -14.38 -15.21
N LEU A 65 -7.52 -13.17 -15.76
CA LEU A 65 -6.79 -12.01 -15.25
C LEU A 65 -7.21 -11.75 -13.80
N GLY A 66 -6.24 -11.40 -12.96
CA GLY A 66 -6.42 -11.35 -11.50
C GLY A 66 -6.09 -12.65 -10.77
N GLY A 67 -6.03 -13.78 -11.48
CA GLY A 67 -5.67 -15.07 -10.93
C GLY A 67 -4.19 -15.21 -10.57
N PRO A 68 -3.78 -16.35 -9.98
CA PRO A 68 -2.41 -16.62 -9.55
C PRO A 68 -1.47 -16.97 -10.73
N PHE A 69 -1.50 -16.16 -11.79
CA PHE A 69 -0.74 -16.38 -13.02
C PHE A 69 0.28 -15.27 -13.26
N MET A 70 1.57 -15.60 -13.22
CA MET A 70 2.67 -14.72 -13.65
C MET A 70 2.62 -14.41 -15.15
N ASP A 71 2.78 -13.13 -15.49
CA ASP A 71 2.83 -12.64 -16.87
C ASP A 71 4.26 -12.38 -17.35
N TYR A 72 4.98 -13.46 -17.64
CA TYR A 72 6.29 -13.41 -18.31
C TYR A 72 6.28 -14.15 -19.64
N GLN A 73 5.10 -14.39 -20.22
CA GLN A 73 4.91 -15.09 -21.50
C GLN A 73 5.60 -16.48 -21.55
N GLY A 74 5.76 -17.12 -20.40
CA GLY A 74 6.44 -18.41 -20.25
C GLY A 74 7.97 -18.35 -20.32
N LYS A 75 8.57 -17.15 -20.23
CA LYS A 75 10.02 -16.88 -20.22
C LYS A 75 10.52 -16.55 -18.81
N ARG A 76 11.80 -16.18 -18.68
CA ARG A 76 12.44 -15.74 -17.40
C ARG A 76 12.36 -16.75 -16.23
N VAL A 77 12.18 -18.04 -16.52
CA VAL A 77 12.02 -19.09 -15.50
C VAL A 77 13.24 -19.20 -14.59
N LYS A 78 14.44 -18.98 -15.13
CA LYS A 78 15.69 -19.01 -14.38
C LYS A 78 15.73 -17.90 -13.34
N GLU A 79 15.43 -16.67 -13.75
CA GLU A 79 15.39 -15.51 -12.85
C GLU A 79 14.32 -15.64 -11.77
N ILE A 80 13.16 -16.23 -12.08
CA ILE A 80 12.11 -16.52 -11.08
C ILE A 80 12.59 -17.54 -10.06
N ARG A 81 13.29 -18.60 -10.49
CA ARG A 81 13.89 -19.58 -9.59
C ARG A 81 14.93 -18.93 -8.67
N GLU A 82 15.81 -18.12 -9.23
CA GLU A 82 16.83 -17.39 -8.48
C GLU A 82 16.20 -16.41 -7.48
N LEU A 83 15.16 -15.68 -7.87
CA LEU A 83 14.40 -14.80 -6.98
C LEU A 83 13.79 -15.58 -5.82
N ARG A 84 13.10 -16.70 -6.10
CA ARG A 84 12.50 -17.55 -5.06
C ARG A 84 13.55 -18.05 -4.08
N ASP A 85 14.64 -18.61 -4.58
CA ASP A 85 15.67 -19.24 -3.75
C ASP A 85 16.42 -18.20 -2.92
N ARG A 86 16.73 -17.03 -3.50
CA ARG A 86 17.29 -15.89 -2.78
C ARG A 86 16.35 -15.37 -1.70
N THR A 87 15.06 -15.24 -1.99
CA THR A 87 14.07 -14.77 -1.00
C THR A 87 13.98 -15.74 0.18
N LYS A 88 13.96 -17.06 -0.07
CA LYS A 88 14.01 -18.08 1.00
C LYS A 88 15.27 -17.96 1.86
N ALA A 89 16.42 -17.68 1.24
CA ALA A 89 17.69 -17.52 1.95
C ALA A 89 17.76 -16.23 2.78
N LEU A 90 17.17 -15.13 2.30
CA LEU A 90 17.18 -13.83 2.98
C LEU A 90 16.11 -13.72 4.08
N ARG A 91 15.01 -14.47 3.98
CA ARG A 91 13.82 -14.32 4.84
C ARG A 91 13.47 -15.53 5.70
N PRO A 92 14.43 -16.30 6.27
CA PRO A 92 14.10 -17.49 7.07
C PRO A 92 13.19 -17.14 8.26
N HIS A 93 13.37 -15.97 8.86
CA HIS A 93 12.56 -15.48 9.98
C HIS A 93 11.07 -15.31 9.60
N LEU A 94 10.73 -14.87 8.39
CA LEU A 94 9.32 -14.79 7.96
C LEU A 94 8.72 -16.18 7.68
N LEU A 95 9.54 -17.14 7.24
CA LEU A 95 9.10 -18.53 7.08
C LEU A 95 8.77 -19.15 8.43
N GLU A 96 9.67 -18.97 9.40
CA GLU A 96 9.49 -19.38 10.80
C GLU A 96 8.21 -18.77 11.39
N LEU A 97 7.98 -17.47 11.18
CA LEU A 97 6.78 -16.78 11.67
C LEU A 97 5.50 -17.35 11.03
N SER A 98 5.48 -17.58 9.72
CA SER A 98 4.31 -18.18 9.05
C SER A 98 3.98 -19.57 9.60
N THR A 99 5.00 -20.41 9.79
CA THR A 99 4.83 -21.74 10.38
C THR A 99 4.36 -21.66 11.83
N ALA A 100 4.88 -20.73 12.63
CA ALA A 100 4.46 -20.53 14.02
C ALA A 100 2.99 -20.09 14.13
N ILE A 101 2.52 -19.22 13.24
CA ILE A 101 1.11 -18.80 13.19
C ILE A 101 0.19 -19.99 12.94
N ALA A 102 0.50 -20.82 11.94
CA ALA A 102 -0.26 -22.04 11.66
C ALA A 102 -0.19 -23.05 12.81
N GLY A 103 0.99 -23.21 13.42
CA GLY A 103 1.20 -24.10 14.56
C GLY A 103 0.42 -23.69 15.80
N LEU A 104 0.33 -22.38 16.09
CA LEU A 104 -0.43 -21.89 17.24
C LEU A 104 -1.94 -22.13 17.07
N ASP A 105 -2.49 -21.89 15.89
CA ASP A 105 -3.89 -22.20 15.58
C ASP A 105 -4.21 -23.69 15.82
N GLU A 106 -3.32 -24.59 15.37
CA GLU A 106 -3.46 -26.03 15.58
C GLU A 106 -3.38 -26.42 17.08
N ILE A 107 -2.47 -25.83 17.84
CA ILE A 107 -2.35 -26.05 19.30
C ILE A 107 -3.64 -25.64 20.00
N LEU A 108 -4.19 -24.47 19.67
CA LEU A 108 -5.43 -23.99 20.27
C LEU A 108 -6.61 -24.92 19.93
N ARG A 109 -6.79 -25.29 18.66
CA ARG A 109 -7.86 -26.21 18.26
C ARG A 109 -7.73 -27.58 18.93
N SER A 110 -6.51 -28.07 19.13
CA SER A 110 -6.27 -29.40 19.70
C SER A 110 -6.28 -29.46 21.23
N GLN A 111 -5.97 -28.37 21.95
CA GLN A 111 -5.77 -28.41 23.40
C GLN A 111 -6.69 -27.50 24.20
N ALA A 112 -7.20 -26.42 23.60
CA ALA A 112 -8.08 -25.49 24.30
C ALA A 112 -9.49 -26.09 24.38
N ARG A 113 -9.98 -26.35 25.60
CA ARG A 113 -11.24 -27.09 25.88
C ARG A 113 -12.20 -26.36 26.82
N GLY A 114 -12.08 -25.05 26.95
CA GLY A 114 -12.89 -24.19 27.83
C GLY A 114 -12.30 -23.96 29.23
N TYR A 115 -11.15 -24.58 29.54
CA TYR A 115 -10.39 -24.32 30.77
C TYR A 115 -9.45 -23.12 30.60
N SER A 116 -8.76 -22.70 31.67
CA SER A 116 -7.76 -21.64 31.59
C SER A 116 -6.74 -21.89 30.47
N LEU A 117 -6.51 -20.87 29.62
CA LEU A 117 -5.51 -20.89 28.55
C LEU A 117 -4.09 -20.62 29.06
N GLN A 118 -3.92 -20.23 30.34
CA GLN A 118 -2.62 -19.87 30.91
C GLN A 118 -1.53 -20.94 30.72
N PRO A 119 -1.80 -22.25 30.92
CA PRO A 119 -0.78 -23.28 30.70
C PRO A 119 -0.31 -23.39 29.24
N LEU A 120 -1.17 -23.05 28.27
CA LEU A 120 -0.85 -23.15 26.84
C LEU A 120 0.18 -22.12 26.39
N TYR A 121 0.43 -21.05 27.16
CA TYR A 121 1.52 -20.12 26.86
C TYR A 121 2.90 -20.80 26.85
N ALA A 122 3.09 -21.87 27.62
CA ALA A 122 4.32 -22.67 27.59
C ALA A 122 4.49 -23.47 26.28
N SER A 123 3.42 -23.64 25.51
CA SER A 123 3.41 -24.33 24.22
C SER A 123 3.31 -23.37 23.03
N VAL A 124 3.22 -22.06 23.25
CA VAL A 124 3.26 -21.06 22.16
C VAL A 124 4.58 -21.23 21.41
N PRO A 125 4.56 -21.36 20.07
CA PRO A 125 5.79 -21.47 19.28
C PRO A 125 6.74 -20.30 19.54
N GLU A 126 8.05 -20.56 19.61
CA GLU A 126 9.07 -19.56 19.95
C GLU A 126 8.96 -18.25 19.13
N PRO A 127 8.69 -18.27 17.80
CA PRO A 127 8.52 -17.04 17.03
C PRO A 127 7.37 -16.12 17.47
N LEU A 128 6.40 -16.66 18.23
CA LEU A 128 5.24 -15.94 18.74
C LEU A 128 5.28 -15.72 20.26
N ALA A 129 6.30 -16.23 20.95
CA ALA A 129 6.43 -16.07 22.39
C ALA A 129 6.53 -14.58 22.75
N GLY A 130 5.58 -14.09 23.55
CA GLY A 130 5.48 -12.67 23.94
C GLY A 130 4.84 -11.75 22.89
N TYR A 131 4.41 -12.27 21.73
CA TYR A 131 3.77 -11.50 20.66
C TYR A 131 2.27 -11.77 20.51
N VAL A 132 1.67 -12.59 21.38
CA VAL A 132 0.27 -13.01 21.28
C VAL A 132 -0.45 -12.93 22.62
N GLU A 133 -1.76 -12.75 22.55
CA GLU A 133 -2.68 -12.99 23.67
C GLU A 133 -3.69 -14.07 23.25
N LEU A 134 -3.79 -15.14 24.04
CA LEU A 134 -4.74 -16.24 23.84
C LEU A 134 -6.08 -15.91 24.49
N SER A 135 -7.19 -16.22 23.83
CA SER A 135 -8.54 -15.92 24.31
C SER A 135 -9.58 -16.95 23.87
N TYR A 136 -10.74 -16.92 24.51
CA TYR A 136 -11.96 -17.56 24.02
C TYR A 136 -12.95 -16.49 23.56
N ASP A 137 -13.74 -16.79 22.54
CA ASP A 137 -14.94 -16.00 22.23
C ASP A 137 -16.11 -16.35 23.18
N LEU A 138 -17.27 -15.73 22.96
CA LEU A 138 -18.49 -15.96 23.76
C LEU A 138 -19.08 -17.38 23.61
N ASN A 139 -18.59 -18.17 22.64
CA ASN A 139 -19.00 -19.55 22.38
C ASN A 139 -17.93 -20.57 22.81
N ASN A 140 -16.93 -20.14 23.58
CA ASN A 140 -15.76 -20.94 23.99
C ASN A 140 -14.91 -21.46 22.82
N GLN A 141 -14.94 -20.79 21.67
CA GLN A 141 -14.01 -21.07 20.57
C GLN A 141 -12.66 -20.40 20.85
N PRO A 142 -11.55 -21.15 20.86
CA PRO A 142 -10.24 -20.59 21.16
C PRO A 142 -9.71 -19.78 19.99
N SER A 143 -9.04 -18.67 20.30
CA SER A 143 -8.36 -17.83 19.32
C SER A 143 -7.16 -17.14 19.96
N PHE A 144 -6.40 -16.40 19.16
CA PHE A 144 -5.36 -15.51 19.62
C PHE A 144 -5.40 -14.20 18.86
N ARG A 145 -4.98 -13.12 19.51
CA ARG A 145 -4.66 -11.86 18.83
C ARG A 145 -3.15 -11.64 18.83
N LEU A 146 -2.68 -10.99 17.78
CA LEU A 146 -1.30 -10.56 17.62
C LEU A 146 -1.09 -9.20 18.29
N ILE A 147 0.04 -9.03 18.98
CA ILE A 147 0.45 -7.74 19.54
C ILE A 147 1.27 -7.02 18.47
N GLU A 148 0.57 -6.45 17.49
CA GLU A 148 1.16 -5.87 16.28
C GLU A 148 2.33 -4.90 16.53
N PRO A 149 2.27 -3.95 17.49
CA PRO A 149 3.39 -3.03 17.73
C PRO A 149 4.69 -3.73 18.14
N LEU A 150 4.60 -4.87 18.83
CA LEU A 150 5.78 -5.65 19.19
C LEU A 150 6.36 -6.36 17.96
N LEU A 151 5.52 -6.85 17.07
CA LEU A 151 5.95 -7.49 15.82
C LEU A 151 6.64 -6.50 14.88
N TYR A 152 6.14 -5.26 14.78
CA TYR A 152 6.81 -4.18 14.04
C TYR A 152 8.19 -3.81 14.61
N ARG A 153 8.42 -4.04 15.91
CA ARG A 153 9.71 -3.78 16.59
C ARG A 153 10.61 -5.01 16.67
N SER A 154 10.14 -6.15 16.18
CA SER A 154 10.87 -7.42 16.20
C SER A 154 11.71 -7.59 14.94
N ARG A 155 12.50 -8.68 14.90
CA ARG A 155 13.24 -9.13 13.71
C ARG A 155 12.34 -9.43 12.50
N TYR A 156 11.02 -9.58 12.69
CA TYR A 156 10.10 -9.93 11.61
C TYR A 156 9.71 -8.74 10.74
N TYR A 157 9.87 -7.50 11.21
CA TYR A 157 9.70 -6.31 10.37
C TYR A 157 11.03 -5.92 9.74
N ASP A 158 11.32 -6.51 8.58
CA ASP A 158 12.56 -6.28 7.86
C ASP A 158 12.39 -5.25 6.74
N ARG A 159 12.81 -4.02 7.02
CA ARG A 159 12.77 -2.90 6.06
C ARG A 159 13.57 -3.15 4.80
N SER A 160 14.56 -4.05 4.81
CA SER A 160 15.34 -4.40 3.61
C SER A 160 14.55 -5.21 2.57
N ALA A 161 13.33 -5.64 2.89
CA ALA A 161 12.40 -6.23 1.92
C ALA A 161 11.74 -5.18 1.02
N GLN A 162 11.74 -3.91 1.44
CA GLN A 162 11.08 -2.82 0.72
C GLN A 162 12.03 -2.19 -0.29
N SER A 163 11.50 -1.88 -1.48
CA SER A 163 12.22 -1.16 -2.53
C SER A 163 11.26 -0.52 -3.53
N LEU A 164 11.78 0.31 -4.44
CA LEU A 164 10.99 0.96 -5.48
C LEU A 164 11.53 0.56 -6.86
N MET A 165 10.65 0.26 -7.81
CA MET A 165 10.99 0.10 -9.22
C MET A 165 10.58 1.33 -10.01
N VAL A 166 11.53 1.98 -10.65
CA VAL A 166 11.33 3.23 -11.38
C VAL A 166 11.38 2.97 -12.87
N SER A 167 10.36 3.43 -13.59
CA SER A 167 10.21 3.24 -15.03
C SER A 167 9.59 4.48 -15.69
N VAL A 168 9.66 4.55 -17.03
CA VAL A 168 8.97 5.58 -17.81
C VAL A 168 7.69 4.98 -18.40
N LEU A 169 6.54 5.54 -18.05
CA LEU A 169 5.27 5.17 -18.69
C LEU A 169 5.12 5.80 -20.07
N LYS A 170 4.60 5.00 -20.99
CA LYS A 170 4.35 5.38 -22.39
C LYS A 170 2.86 5.38 -22.77
N GLY A 171 1.98 5.01 -21.85
CA GLY A 171 0.52 4.97 -22.07
C GLY A 171 -0.25 4.46 -20.86
N ASP A 172 -1.54 4.21 -21.09
CA ASP A 172 -2.52 3.84 -20.06
C ASP A 172 -2.51 2.37 -19.65
N ASP A 173 -1.95 1.49 -20.49
CA ASP A 173 -2.02 0.06 -20.26
C ASP A 173 -1.21 -0.32 -19.01
N ARG A 174 -1.91 -0.81 -18.00
CA ARG A 174 -1.32 -1.29 -16.74
C ARG A 174 -1.66 -2.78 -16.63
N PRO A 175 -0.68 -3.68 -16.71
CA PRO A 175 -0.95 -5.11 -16.53
C PRO A 175 -1.37 -5.39 -15.09
N PHE A 176 -2.05 -6.51 -14.86
CA PHE A 176 -2.36 -6.93 -13.50
C PHE A 176 -1.06 -7.23 -12.71
N VAL A 177 -0.85 -6.52 -11.61
CA VAL A 177 0.46 -6.42 -10.95
C VAL A 177 0.67 -7.41 -9.80
N LEU A 178 -0.41 -7.93 -9.20
CA LEU A 178 -0.34 -8.63 -7.92
C LEU A 178 0.02 -10.13 -8.01
N SER A 179 0.14 -10.68 -9.22
CA SER A 179 0.53 -12.08 -9.45
C SER A 179 1.91 -12.23 -10.09
N THR A 180 2.60 -11.13 -10.40
CA THR A 180 3.87 -11.13 -11.14
C THR A 180 4.91 -10.31 -10.39
N PRO A 181 6.00 -10.91 -9.88
CA PRO A 181 7.10 -10.13 -9.30
C PRO A 181 7.75 -9.25 -10.37
N ARG A 182 8.44 -8.17 -9.99
CA ARG A 182 9.21 -7.30 -10.87
C ARG A 182 10.64 -7.76 -10.94
N LEU A 183 11.06 -8.14 -12.14
CA LEU A 183 12.43 -8.50 -12.45
C LEU A 183 13.10 -7.37 -13.22
N GLU A 184 14.34 -7.06 -12.86
CA GLU A 184 15.14 -6.01 -13.48
C GLU A 184 15.34 -6.28 -14.99
N ASP A 185 15.42 -5.19 -15.77
CA ASP A 185 15.85 -5.14 -17.17
C ASP A 185 16.47 -3.76 -17.48
N GLU A 186 16.90 -3.53 -18.73
CA GLU A 186 17.60 -2.30 -19.14
C GLU A 186 16.76 -1.02 -19.06
N SER A 187 15.44 -1.14 -18.95
CA SER A 187 14.50 -0.01 -18.87
C SER A 187 14.03 0.32 -17.46
N LEU A 188 14.39 -0.52 -16.48
CA LEU A 188 13.92 -0.47 -15.11
C LEU A 188 15.07 -0.09 -14.17
N TYR A 189 14.84 0.89 -13.30
CA TYR A 189 15.80 1.26 -12.27
C TYR A 189 15.30 0.85 -10.89
N HIS A 190 16.03 -0.06 -10.24
CA HIS A 190 15.67 -0.58 -8.94
C HIS A 190 16.31 0.26 -7.82
N LEU A 191 15.50 1.12 -7.20
CA LEU A 191 15.91 1.95 -6.07
C LEU A 191 15.70 1.17 -4.76
N ARG A 192 16.80 0.70 -4.16
CA ARG A 192 16.80 -0.17 -2.97
C ARG A 192 16.79 0.63 -1.69
N ILE A 193 15.69 1.35 -1.45
CA ILE A 193 15.44 2.11 -0.23
C ILE A 193 14.09 1.71 0.38
N PRO A 194 13.95 1.69 1.72
CA PRO A 194 12.69 1.35 2.35
C PRO A 194 11.67 2.47 2.15
N PHE A 195 10.38 2.13 2.30
CA PHE A 195 9.31 3.06 1.99
C PHE A 195 9.36 4.32 2.85
N ASP A 196 9.69 4.20 4.14
CA ASP A 196 9.79 5.29 5.11
C ASP A 196 11.06 6.16 4.95
N ASP A 197 11.95 5.86 4.00
CA ASP A 197 13.13 6.68 3.72
C ASP A 197 12.72 8.07 3.19
N GLY A 198 13.34 9.13 3.73
CA GLY A 198 13.07 10.51 3.34
C GLY A 198 13.43 10.82 1.88
N ARG A 199 14.32 10.03 1.27
CA ARG A 199 14.65 10.13 -0.16
C ARG A 199 13.46 9.82 -1.06
N VAL A 200 12.50 9.01 -0.60
CA VAL A 200 11.24 8.79 -1.33
C VAL A 200 10.46 10.09 -1.45
N ASP A 201 10.36 10.87 -0.37
CA ASP A 201 9.70 12.19 -0.40
C ASP A 201 10.45 13.15 -1.31
N GLU A 202 11.78 13.19 -1.22
CA GLU A 202 12.58 14.05 -2.09
C GLU A 202 12.42 13.69 -3.57
N LEU A 203 12.34 12.41 -3.92
CA LEU A 203 12.09 11.96 -5.30
C LEU A 203 10.80 12.57 -5.85
N PHE A 204 9.72 12.56 -5.07
CA PHE A 204 8.44 13.09 -5.52
C PHE A 204 8.33 14.62 -5.39
N ARG A 205 9.07 15.25 -4.46
CA ARG A 205 9.23 16.73 -4.44
C ARG A 205 9.86 17.25 -5.73
N LEU A 206 10.76 16.47 -6.36
CA LEU A 206 11.37 16.81 -7.65
C LEU A 206 10.35 16.97 -8.78
N LYS A 207 9.10 16.47 -8.65
CA LYS A 207 8.04 16.75 -9.63
C LYS A 207 7.68 18.22 -9.72
N SER A 208 7.97 19.03 -8.69
CA SER A 208 7.63 20.46 -8.62
C SER A 208 8.77 21.36 -8.13
N GLN A 209 9.81 20.80 -7.52
CA GLN A 209 10.95 21.53 -6.96
C GLN A 209 12.24 20.98 -7.57
N PRO A 210 12.87 21.67 -8.53
CA PRO A 210 13.98 21.08 -9.25
C PRO A 210 15.28 21.13 -8.43
N LYS A 211 16.22 20.24 -8.74
CA LYS A 211 17.59 20.26 -8.18
C LYS A 211 18.63 20.14 -9.29
N LEU A 212 19.88 20.45 -8.99
CA LEU A 212 20.98 20.21 -9.92
C LEU A 212 21.27 18.72 -10.05
N TRP A 213 21.72 18.27 -11.22
CA TRP A 213 22.06 16.86 -11.45
C TRP A 213 23.03 16.29 -10.41
N GLY A 214 24.07 17.05 -10.04
CA GLY A 214 25.03 16.61 -9.02
C GLY A 214 24.40 16.38 -7.63
N GLU A 215 23.40 17.19 -7.27
CA GLU A 215 22.66 17.01 -6.01
C GLU A 215 21.74 15.79 -6.08
N ILE A 216 21.10 15.54 -7.23
CA ILE A 216 20.26 14.36 -7.46
C ILE A 216 21.10 13.08 -7.38
N CYS A 217 22.25 13.03 -8.05
CA CYS A 217 23.15 11.88 -8.00
C CYS A 217 23.67 11.61 -6.59
N ALA A 218 24.03 12.66 -5.84
CA ALA A 218 24.47 12.52 -4.46
C ALA A 218 23.35 12.02 -3.54
N LEU A 219 22.12 12.50 -3.73
CA LEU A 219 20.96 12.12 -2.92
C LEU A 219 20.56 10.65 -3.10
N PHE A 220 20.59 10.14 -4.33
CA PHE A 220 20.17 8.77 -4.66
C PHE A 220 21.32 7.78 -4.83
N GLU A 221 22.57 8.21 -4.60
CA GLU A 221 23.78 7.37 -4.71
C GLU A 221 23.85 6.62 -6.06
N VAL A 222 23.51 7.32 -7.15
CA VAL A 222 23.32 6.72 -8.48
C VAL A 222 24.65 6.14 -9.00
N PRO A 223 24.75 4.83 -9.27
CA PRO A 223 25.95 4.25 -9.85
C PRO A 223 26.21 4.77 -11.27
N GLN A 224 27.48 4.99 -11.62
CA GLN A 224 27.87 5.51 -12.94
C GLN A 224 27.30 4.70 -14.11
N ALA A 225 27.19 3.38 -13.96
CA ALA A 225 26.64 2.50 -14.99
C ALA A 225 25.13 2.72 -15.24
N SER A 226 24.39 3.18 -14.24
CA SER A 226 22.95 3.45 -14.33
C SER A 226 22.62 4.92 -14.55
N GLU A 227 23.64 5.79 -14.54
CA GLU A 227 23.50 7.23 -14.71
C GLU A 227 22.68 7.62 -15.96
N PRO A 228 22.90 7.03 -17.15
CA PRO A 228 22.13 7.39 -18.34
C PRO A 228 20.63 7.09 -18.21
N LEU A 229 20.27 5.92 -17.67
CA LEU A 229 18.88 5.54 -17.44
C LEU A 229 18.24 6.45 -16.40
N PHE A 230 18.89 6.64 -15.26
CA PHE A 230 18.35 7.45 -14.17
C PHE A 230 18.16 8.91 -14.61
N ARG A 231 19.10 9.47 -15.38
CA ARG A 231 19.01 10.83 -15.92
C ARG A 231 17.83 11.00 -16.88
N SER A 232 17.45 9.93 -17.59
CA SER A 232 16.31 9.96 -18.52
C SER A 232 14.97 10.23 -17.82
N PHE A 233 14.88 10.02 -16.51
CA PHE A 233 13.67 10.26 -15.73
C PHE A 233 13.40 11.75 -15.46
N PHE A 234 14.34 12.63 -15.80
CA PHE A 234 14.28 14.04 -15.50
C PHE A 234 14.10 14.90 -16.76
N THR A 235 13.66 16.15 -16.54
CA THR A 235 13.46 17.16 -17.58
C THR A 235 13.79 18.55 -17.03
N THR A 236 14.18 19.48 -17.90
CA THR A 236 14.34 20.91 -17.55
C THR A 236 13.01 21.68 -17.62
N GLU A 237 11.97 21.06 -18.17
CA GLU A 237 10.63 21.65 -18.28
C GLU A 237 9.93 21.65 -16.92
N ALA A 238 9.54 22.84 -16.46
CA ALA A 238 8.78 23.00 -15.23
C ALA A 238 7.33 22.54 -15.43
N PRO A 239 6.70 21.87 -14.44
CA PRO A 239 5.28 21.55 -14.52
C PRO A 239 4.42 22.83 -14.49
N PRO A 240 3.18 22.77 -15.00
CA PRO A 240 2.24 23.86 -14.79
C PRO A 240 1.94 24.04 -13.30
N PRO A 241 1.82 25.29 -12.81
CA PRO A 241 1.50 25.55 -11.41
C PRO A 241 0.05 25.14 -11.09
N TYR A 242 -0.14 24.59 -9.89
CA TYR A 242 -1.47 24.27 -9.39
C TYR A 242 -2.32 25.53 -9.16
N GLN A 243 -3.57 25.51 -9.62
CA GLN A 243 -4.53 26.58 -9.35
C GLN A 243 -5.39 26.26 -8.13
N ARG A 244 -5.05 26.92 -7.01
CA ARG A 244 -5.79 26.80 -5.75
C ARG A 244 -7.26 27.22 -5.93
N TYR A 245 -8.16 26.47 -5.29
CA TYR A 245 -9.56 26.84 -5.22
C TYR A 245 -9.77 28.09 -4.35
N CYS A 246 -10.39 29.13 -4.92
CA CYS A 246 -10.68 30.40 -4.24
C CYS A 246 -12.18 30.75 -4.22
N GLY A 247 -13.07 29.78 -4.49
CA GLY A 247 -14.52 30.02 -4.55
C GLY A 247 -15.22 29.95 -3.18
N ASN A 248 -16.43 30.52 -3.07
CA ASN A 248 -17.20 30.62 -1.81
C ASN A 248 -17.94 29.33 -1.40
N GLY A 249 -17.47 28.14 -1.79
CA GLY A 249 -18.18 26.90 -1.55
C GLY A 249 -17.28 25.67 -1.45
N VAL A 250 -17.78 24.54 -1.93
CA VAL A 250 -17.04 23.28 -2.02
C VAL A 250 -16.83 22.97 -3.50
N ARG A 251 -15.60 22.62 -3.87
CA ARG A 251 -15.26 21.97 -5.15
C ARG A 251 -15.00 20.50 -4.87
N TRP A 252 -15.48 19.61 -5.75
CA TRP A 252 -15.03 18.22 -5.79
C TRP A 252 -14.49 17.92 -7.18
N ARG A 253 -13.44 17.09 -7.24
CA ARG A 253 -12.88 16.55 -8.48
C ARG A 253 -12.77 15.04 -8.35
N TYR A 254 -13.38 14.34 -9.30
CA TYR A 254 -13.36 12.89 -9.39
C TYR A 254 -12.16 12.46 -10.22
N PHE A 255 -11.14 11.89 -9.59
CA PHE A 255 -9.91 11.45 -10.24
C PHE A 255 -10.06 10.07 -10.88
N GLY A 256 -11.02 9.26 -10.40
CA GLY A 256 -11.29 7.92 -10.89
C GLY A 256 -11.50 6.93 -9.75
N HIS A 257 -12.24 5.85 -10.01
CA HIS A 257 -12.57 4.81 -9.04
C HIS A 257 -13.25 5.39 -7.78
N ALA A 258 -12.63 5.35 -6.59
CA ALA A 258 -13.14 5.98 -5.37
C ALA A 258 -12.43 7.30 -5.04
N CYS A 259 -11.45 7.71 -5.87
CA CYS A 259 -10.59 8.86 -5.61
C CYS A 259 -11.31 10.18 -5.89
N ILE A 260 -11.63 10.92 -4.83
CA ILE A 260 -12.26 12.24 -4.93
C ILE A 260 -11.47 13.24 -4.09
N LEU A 261 -11.08 14.35 -4.72
CA LEU A 261 -10.53 15.51 -4.02
C LEU A 261 -11.65 16.51 -3.74
N LEU A 262 -11.92 16.75 -2.46
CA LEU A 262 -12.81 17.80 -1.97
C LEU A 262 -11.98 18.99 -1.49
N GLU A 263 -12.36 20.19 -1.91
CA GLU A 263 -11.68 21.43 -1.55
C GLU A 263 -12.66 22.51 -1.13
N THR A 264 -12.26 23.24 -0.09
CA THR A 264 -12.80 24.52 0.34
C THR A 264 -11.68 25.56 0.26
N PRO A 265 -11.92 26.86 0.50
CA PRO A 265 -10.84 27.85 0.51
C PRO A 265 -9.71 27.53 1.50
N THR A 266 -10.02 26.83 2.59
CA THR A 266 -9.12 26.61 3.73
C THR A 266 -8.73 25.15 3.96
N THR A 267 -9.41 24.18 3.34
CA THR A 267 -9.22 22.75 3.62
C THR A 267 -9.32 21.89 2.36
N SER A 268 -8.40 20.94 2.20
CA SER A 268 -8.43 19.89 1.17
C SER A 268 -8.53 18.49 1.79
N ILE A 269 -9.42 17.67 1.25
CA ILE A 269 -9.62 16.27 1.66
C ILE A 269 -9.54 15.38 0.42
N LEU A 270 -8.65 14.40 0.42
CA LEU A 270 -8.54 13.41 -0.64
C LEU A 270 -9.02 12.05 -0.14
N PHE A 271 -10.10 11.55 -0.74
CA PHE A 271 -10.66 10.22 -0.44
C PHE A 271 -9.99 9.16 -1.31
N ASP A 272 -9.69 7.99 -0.73
CA ASP A 272 -9.20 6.78 -1.40
C ASP A 272 -8.23 7.04 -2.58
N PRO A 273 -7.01 7.56 -2.31
CA PRO A 273 -6.15 8.09 -3.35
C PRO A 273 -5.72 7.06 -4.41
N VAL A 274 -6.17 7.31 -5.63
CA VAL A 274 -5.73 6.63 -6.87
C VAL A 274 -5.48 7.68 -7.93
N LEU A 275 -4.25 7.74 -8.45
CA LEU A 275 -3.85 8.73 -9.45
C LEU A 275 -3.37 8.07 -10.73
N SER A 276 -3.73 8.69 -11.85
CA SER A 276 -3.08 8.44 -13.13
C SER A 276 -1.84 9.33 -13.30
N TYR A 277 -0.92 8.89 -14.17
CA TYR A 277 0.24 9.69 -14.57
C TYR A 277 -0.10 10.63 -15.72
N THR A 278 0.77 11.62 -15.94
CA THR A 278 0.60 12.63 -16.99
C THR A 278 1.44 12.27 -18.22
N TYR A 279 0.77 12.07 -19.35
CA TYR A 279 1.35 11.89 -20.67
C TYR A 279 0.31 12.29 -21.73
N ASP A 280 0.71 12.45 -22.97
CA ASP A 280 -0.19 12.83 -24.07
C ASP A 280 -1.31 11.80 -24.24
N SER A 281 -2.54 12.22 -24.01
CA SER A 281 -3.74 11.39 -24.12
C SER A 281 -4.93 12.22 -24.60
N SER A 282 -5.84 11.60 -25.36
CA SER A 282 -7.09 12.22 -25.80
C SER A 282 -8.17 12.25 -24.70
N ILE A 283 -7.94 11.56 -23.58
CA ILE A 283 -8.89 11.44 -22.48
C ILE A 283 -8.59 12.51 -21.43
N SER A 284 -9.56 13.39 -21.17
CA SER A 284 -9.50 14.33 -20.06
C SER A 284 -9.46 13.57 -18.73
N ARG A 285 -8.45 13.83 -17.91
CA ARG A 285 -8.20 13.15 -16.64
C ARG A 285 -7.58 14.12 -15.64
N TYR A 286 -7.79 13.84 -14.35
CA TYR A 286 -6.99 14.46 -13.29
C TYR A 286 -5.79 13.57 -12.95
N THR A 287 -4.66 14.20 -12.70
CA THR A 287 -3.36 13.56 -12.45
C THR A 287 -2.71 14.15 -11.20
N TYR A 288 -1.47 13.73 -10.89
CA TYR A 288 -0.67 14.36 -9.84
C TYR A 288 -0.60 15.89 -9.94
N LEU A 289 -0.55 16.47 -11.14
CA LEU A 289 -0.48 17.93 -11.37
C LEU A 289 -1.74 18.67 -10.90
N ASP A 290 -2.85 17.95 -10.76
CA ASP A 290 -4.13 18.48 -10.33
C ASP A 290 -4.27 18.48 -8.82
N LEU A 291 -3.30 17.97 -8.06
CA LEU A 291 -3.33 17.98 -6.61
C LEU A 291 -2.79 19.30 -6.04
N PRO A 292 -3.33 19.76 -4.90
CA PRO A 292 -2.79 20.91 -4.21
C PRO A 292 -1.35 20.66 -3.74
N ASP A 293 -0.63 21.75 -3.44
CA ASP A 293 0.70 21.67 -2.82
C ASP A 293 0.65 21.02 -1.44
N THR A 294 -0.52 21.02 -0.81
CA THR A 294 -0.75 20.40 0.48
C THR A 294 -2.16 19.83 0.58
N ILE A 295 -2.25 18.62 1.12
CA ILE A 295 -3.49 17.89 1.38
C ILE A 295 -3.67 17.83 2.89
N ASP A 296 -4.70 18.51 3.42
CA ASP A 296 -4.91 18.58 4.87
C ASP A 296 -5.31 17.22 5.46
N TYR A 297 -6.16 16.49 4.74
CA TYR A 297 -6.61 15.16 5.12
C TYR A 297 -6.60 14.21 3.91
N VAL A 298 -6.03 13.03 4.09
CA VAL A 298 -6.36 11.86 3.27
C VAL A 298 -7.30 10.99 4.10
N ALA A 299 -8.45 10.63 3.56
CA ALA A 299 -9.41 9.75 4.23
C ALA A 299 -9.50 8.43 3.46
N ILE A 300 -9.14 7.33 4.13
CA ILE A 300 -9.20 5.98 3.57
C ILE A 300 -10.46 5.31 4.09
N THR A 301 -11.32 4.82 3.19
CA THR A 301 -12.58 4.18 3.56
C THR A 301 -12.35 2.79 4.14
N HIS A 302 -11.55 1.95 3.47
CA HIS A 302 -11.28 0.59 3.92
C HIS A 302 -10.01 -0.01 3.31
N ASN A 303 -9.60 -1.18 3.80
CA ASN A 303 -8.33 -1.83 3.46
C ASN A 303 -8.41 -2.78 2.25
N HIS A 304 -9.00 -2.32 1.14
CA HIS A 304 -8.93 -3.00 -0.15
C HIS A 304 -7.89 -2.36 -1.08
N GLN A 305 -7.39 -3.18 -2.01
CA GLN A 305 -6.22 -2.87 -2.82
C GLN A 305 -6.42 -1.67 -3.74
N ASP A 306 -7.65 -1.44 -4.17
CA ASP A 306 -8.09 -0.35 -5.03
C ASP A 306 -8.40 0.96 -4.28
N HIS A 307 -8.49 0.92 -2.94
CA HIS A 307 -8.63 2.11 -2.09
C HIS A 307 -7.31 2.51 -1.41
N ILE A 308 -6.34 1.59 -1.36
CA ILE A 308 -5.00 1.82 -0.80
C ILE A 308 -3.93 1.45 -1.82
N LEU A 309 -3.63 2.38 -2.73
CA LEU A 309 -2.51 2.26 -3.67
C LEU A 309 -1.25 2.90 -3.10
N PHE A 310 -0.29 2.09 -2.64
CA PHE A 310 1.00 2.58 -2.15
C PHE A 310 1.78 3.37 -3.19
N GLU A 311 1.67 3.03 -4.47
CA GLU A 311 2.25 3.79 -5.57
C GLU A 311 1.76 5.24 -5.61
N THR A 312 0.47 5.46 -5.33
CA THR A 312 -0.09 6.81 -5.19
C THR A 312 0.27 7.44 -3.86
N LEU A 313 0.10 6.70 -2.75
CA LEU A 313 0.25 7.23 -1.40
C LEU A 313 1.68 7.67 -1.11
N LEU A 314 2.70 6.88 -1.48
CA LEU A 314 4.11 7.27 -1.32
C LEU A 314 4.46 8.48 -2.19
N GLN A 315 3.87 8.57 -3.39
CA GLN A 315 4.05 9.72 -4.28
C GLN A 315 3.54 11.02 -3.69
N ILE A 316 2.40 10.99 -2.99
CA ILE A 316 1.81 12.19 -2.38
C ILE A 316 2.19 12.38 -0.91
N ARG A 317 2.91 11.45 -0.27
CA ARG A 317 3.18 11.48 1.18
C ARG A 317 3.73 12.82 1.67
N HIS A 318 4.65 13.41 0.91
CA HIS A 318 5.24 14.72 1.24
C HIS A 318 4.24 15.90 1.19
N LYS A 319 3.07 15.74 0.58
CA LYS A 319 1.96 16.71 0.54
C LYS A 319 0.93 16.49 1.65
N VAL A 320 0.88 15.31 2.26
CA VAL A 320 -0.20 14.91 3.18
C VAL A 320 0.11 15.34 4.61
N LYS A 321 -0.79 16.10 5.24
CA LYS A 321 -0.66 16.47 6.65
C LYS A 321 -1.18 15.40 7.59
N ASN A 322 -2.37 14.86 7.32
CA ASN A 322 -3.05 13.88 8.17
C ASN A 322 -3.64 12.75 7.32
N ILE A 323 -3.54 11.52 7.80
CA ILE A 323 -4.32 10.39 7.32
C ILE A 323 -5.40 10.05 8.35
N ILE A 324 -6.61 9.84 7.87
CA ILE A 324 -7.76 9.31 8.60
C ILE A 324 -8.04 7.90 8.10
N VAL A 325 -8.14 6.95 9.03
CA VAL A 325 -8.46 5.54 8.75
C VAL A 325 -9.53 5.03 9.71
N PRO A 326 -10.34 4.03 9.31
CA PRO A 326 -11.20 3.31 10.24
C PRO A 326 -10.40 2.52 11.28
N SER A 327 -10.97 2.35 12.47
CA SER A 327 -10.36 1.55 13.55
C SER A 327 -10.44 0.04 13.26
N PRO A 328 -9.37 -0.73 13.53
CA PRO A 328 -9.33 -2.17 13.25
C PRO A 328 -9.86 -3.03 14.41
N SER A 329 -10.06 -4.32 14.11
CA SER A 329 -10.10 -5.42 15.08
C SER A 329 -8.68 -5.73 15.54
N ARG A 330 -8.26 -5.11 16.64
CA ARG A 330 -6.84 -5.14 17.06
C ARG A 330 -6.26 -6.56 17.12
N GLY A 331 -5.21 -6.78 16.33
CA GLY A 331 -4.42 -8.02 16.36
C GLY A 331 -5.00 -9.20 15.57
N ALA A 332 -6.09 -9.03 14.83
CA ALA A 332 -6.59 -10.07 13.92
C ALA A 332 -5.76 -10.15 12.65
N LEU A 333 -5.47 -11.36 12.16
CA LEU A 333 -4.63 -11.56 10.97
C LEU A 333 -5.29 -11.00 9.69
N GLN A 334 -6.61 -11.10 9.60
CA GLN A 334 -7.40 -10.59 8.47
C GLN A 334 -7.70 -9.09 8.56
N ASP A 335 -7.34 -8.41 9.64
CA ASP A 335 -7.67 -6.99 9.85
C ASP A 335 -6.50 -6.24 10.51
N PRO A 336 -5.33 -6.20 9.87
CA PRO A 336 -4.16 -5.52 10.41
C PRO A 336 -4.40 -4.01 10.53
N SER A 337 -3.80 -3.38 11.54
CA SER A 337 -3.99 -1.95 11.80
C SER A 337 -3.46 -1.09 10.65
N LEU A 338 -4.37 -0.40 9.95
CA LEU A 338 -4.02 0.60 8.95
C LEU A 338 -3.15 1.73 9.51
N LYS A 339 -3.35 2.11 10.78
CA LYS A 339 -2.51 3.09 11.45
C LYS A 339 -1.06 2.65 11.51
N LEU A 340 -0.81 1.43 12.01
CA LEU A 340 0.55 0.91 12.09
C LEU A 340 1.15 0.72 10.70
N ILE A 341 0.37 0.30 9.70
CA ILE A 341 0.81 0.21 8.30
C ILE A 341 1.30 1.58 7.81
N PHE A 342 0.48 2.63 7.92
CA PHE A 342 0.81 3.95 7.42
C PHE A 342 1.99 4.60 8.16
N GLU A 343 2.05 4.45 9.49
CA GLU A 343 3.17 4.93 10.30
C GLU A 343 4.49 4.27 9.90
N ASN A 344 4.48 2.95 9.69
CA ASN A 344 5.69 2.19 9.33
C ASN A 344 6.12 2.35 7.86
N ILE A 345 5.27 2.91 6.99
CA ILE A 345 5.66 3.39 5.66
C ILE A 345 5.88 4.90 5.62
N GLY A 346 6.05 5.56 6.77
CA GLY A 346 6.57 6.94 6.88
C GLY A 346 5.54 8.07 6.99
N PHE A 347 4.24 7.78 7.06
CA PHE A 347 3.25 8.82 7.41
C PHE A 347 3.31 9.13 8.90
N ARG A 348 3.29 10.42 9.27
CA ARG A 348 3.56 10.84 10.66
C ARG A 348 2.31 11.07 11.50
N ASN A 349 1.21 11.47 10.88
CA ASN A 349 -0.03 11.81 11.57
C ASN A 349 -1.15 10.92 11.04
N VAL A 350 -1.39 9.81 11.72
CA VAL A 350 -2.43 8.84 11.35
C VAL A 350 -3.43 8.71 12.50
N THR A 351 -4.69 8.99 12.21
CA THR A 351 -5.79 8.98 13.17
C THR A 351 -6.74 7.86 12.82
N GLU A 352 -6.92 6.92 13.74
CA GLU A 352 -8.01 5.93 13.68
C GLU A 352 -9.30 6.62 14.12
N MET A 353 -10.41 6.36 13.41
CA MET A 353 -11.74 6.82 13.79
C MET A 353 -12.65 5.61 14.03
N ASN A 354 -13.39 5.64 15.14
CA ASN A 354 -14.51 4.73 15.37
C ASN A 354 -15.78 5.25 14.68
N GLU A 355 -16.80 4.39 14.60
CA GLU A 355 -18.12 4.76 14.10
C GLU A 355 -18.67 6.00 14.82
N LEU A 356 -19.18 6.96 14.04
CA LEU A 356 -19.75 8.23 14.48
C LEU A 356 -18.78 9.20 15.17
N GLU A 357 -17.49 8.87 15.29
CA GLU A 357 -16.48 9.86 15.65
C GLU A 357 -16.35 10.91 14.57
N THR A 358 -15.95 12.12 14.96
CA THR A 358 -15.90 13.28 14.08
C THR A 358 -14.62 14.07 14.26
N VAL A 359 -13.92 14.33 13.16
CA VAL A 359 -12.84 15.33 13.08
C VAL A 359 -13.44 16.66 12.63
N ASN A 360 -13.12 17.74 13.33
CA ASN A 360 -13.63 19.08 13.05
C ASN A 360 -12.51 20.00 12.56
N TRP A 361 -12.84 20.93 11.68
CA TRP A 361 -11.99 22.05 11.30
C TRP A 361 -12.83 23.32 11.16
N GLU A 362 -12.18 24.45 10.90
CA GLU A 362 -12.90 25.71 10.67
C GLU A 362 -13.81 25.62 9.44
N GLY A 363 -15.12 25.64 9.68
CA GLY A 363 -16.14 25.62 8.61
C GLY A 363 -16.61 24.24 8.16
N GLY A 364 -16.12 23.15 8.75
CA GLY A 364 -16.58 21.81 8.41
C GLY A 364 -16.17 20.67 9.34
N SER A 365 -16.64 19.47 9.03
CA SER A 365 -16.36 18.26 9.77
C SER A 365 -16.36 17.01 8.87
N LEU A 366 -15.67 15.97 9.32
CA LEU A 366 -15.61 14.64 8.72
C LEU A 366 -16.04 13.64 9.80
N THR A 367 -17.15 12.95 9.58
CA THR A 367 -17.70 11.95 10.49
C THR A 367 -17.58 10.56 9.86
N ALA A 368 -17.02 9.60 10.59
CA ALA A 368 -17.02 8.20 10.16
C ALA A 368 -18.42 7.62 10.35
N LEU A 369 -18.95 6.95 9.33
CA LEU A 369 -20.24 6.27 9.35
C LEU A 369 -20.02 4.76 9.23
N PRO A 370 -20.96 3.95 9.77
CA PRO A 370 -20.91 2.51 9.62
C PRO A 370 -20.81 2.08 8.14
N PHE A 371 -19.93 1.12 7.88
CA PHE A 371 -19.79 0.44 6.59
C PHE A 371 -20.08 -1.05 6.83
N LEU A 372 -21.06 -1.60 6.13
CA LEU A 372 -21.42 -3.02 6.20
C LEU A 372 -21.19 -3.72 4.85
N GLY A 373 -20.92 -5.03 4.92
CA GLY A 373 -20.78 -5.89 3.74
C GLY A 373 -19.40 -5.84 3.07
N GLU A 374 -19.34 -6.42 1.87
CA GLU A 374 -18.21 -6.39 0.92
C GLU A 374 -16.88 -7.03 1.38
N HIS A 375 -16.77 -7.45 2.65
CA HIS A 375 -15.57 -8.09 3.21
C HIS A 375 -15.70 -9.62 3.42
N ALA A 376 -16.51 -10.29 2.58
CA ALA A 376 -16.68 -11.75 2.56
C ALA A 376 -16.98 -12.39 3.94
N ASP A 377 -17.80 -11.71 4.75
CA ASP A 377 -18.18 -12.12 6.11
C ASP A 377 -16.99 -12.33 7.08
N LEU A 378 -15.81 -11.83 6.73
CA LEU A 378 -14.65 -11.82 7.61
C LEU A 378 -14.83 -10.79 8.73
N GLY A 379 -14.28 -11.09 9.91
CA GLY A 379 -14.20 -10.16 11.03
C GLY A 379 -13.18 -9.03 10.75
N VAL A 380 -13.54 -8.12 9.84
CA VAL A 380 -12.77 -6.93 9.45
C VAL A 380 -13.56 -5.70 9.85
N HIS A 381 -12.99 -4.85 10.70
CA HIS A 381 -13.57 -3.62 11.20
C HIS A 381 -12.96 -2.37 10.58
N SER A 382 -11.79 -2.47 9.94
CA SER A 382 -11.13 -1.37 9.22
C SER A 382 -11.88 -0.93 7.95
N LYS A 383 -13.14 -0.51 8.10
CA LYS A 383 -14.02 0.00 7.04
C LYS A 383 -14.99 1.06 7.58
N ALA A 384 -15.08 2.19 6.90
CA ALA A 384 -16.00 3.28 7.22
C ALA A 384 -16.42 4.03 5.95
N ALA A 385 -17.68 4.45 5.91
CA ALA A 385 -18.11 5.53 5.02
C ALA A 385 -17.81 6.88 5.69
N TYR A 386 -17.77 7.97 4.92
CA TYR A 386 -17.50 9.29 5.48
C TYR A 386 -18.57 10.31 5.12
N LEU A 387 -19.07 11.02 6.13
CA LEU A 387 -19.92 12.19 5.97
C LEU A 387 -19.07 13.44 6.14
N VAL A 388 -18.93 14.21 5.07
CA VAL A 388 -18.35 15.55 5.11
C VAL A 388 -19.46 16.57 5.24
N GLN A 389 -19.38 17.42 6.26
CA GLN A 389 -20.24 18.59 6.40
C GLN A 389 -19.43 19.86 6.19
N VAL A 390 -19.86 20.73 5.26
CA VAL A 390 -19.29 22.07 5.06
C VAL A 390 -20.42 23.08 5.04
N GLY A 391 -20.48 23.93 6.06
CA GLY A 391 -21.62 24.80 6.31
C GLY A 391 -22.94 24.01 6.38
N ARG A 392 -23.85 24.27 5.44
CA ARG A 392 -25.15 23.55 5.32
C ARG A 392 -25.11 22.35 4.38
N ARG A 393 -24.00 22.11 3.67
CA ARG A 393 -23.87 21.01 2.71
C ARG A 393 -23.38 19.76 3.42
N LYS A 394 -23.93 18.62 3.03
CA LYS A 394 -23.56 17.29 3.51
C LYS A 394 -23.23 16.43 2.30
N LEU A 395 -22.05 15.82 2.28
CA LEU A 395 -21.57 14.95 1.21
C LEU A 395 -21.21 13.60 1.81
N LEU A 396 -21.75 12.53 1.23
CA LEU A 396 -21.50 11.15 1.67
C LEU A 396 -20.55 10.46 0.70
N PHE A 397 -19.48 9.89 1.24
CA PHE A 397 -18.51 9.06 0.54
C PHE A 397 -18.64 7.63 1.08
N ALA A 398 -19.39 6.80 0.36
CA ALA A 398 -19.79 5.48 0.84
C ALA A 398 -18.89 4.32 0.37
N ALA A 399 -18.02 4.56 -0.63
CA ALA A 399 -17.25 3.49 -1.31
C ALA A 399 -18.15 2.28 -1.60
N ASP A 400 -17.75 1.09 -1.17
CA ASP A 400 -18.46 -0.17 -1.43
C ASP A 400 -19.40 -0.59 -0.30
N SER A 401 -19.74 0.34 0.61
CA SER A 401 -20.66 0.08 1.71
C SER A 401 -22.00 -0.43 1.18
N CYS A 402 -22.43 -1.57 1.68
CA CYS A 402 -23.66 -2.22 1.27
C CYS A 402 -24.82 -1.84 2.20
N ASN A 403 -26.03 -1.78 1.64
CA ASN A 403 -27.27 -1.59 2.39
C ASN A 403 -27.89 -2.94 2.81
N ILE A 404 -27.09 -3.80 3.45
CA ILE A 404 -27.55 -5.13 3.89
C ILE A 404 -28.40 -5.08 5.16
N GLU A 405 -28.29 -4.00 5.93
CA GLU A 405 -29.12 -3.69 7.10
C GLU A 405 -29.51 -2.19 7.04
N PRO A 406 -30.74 -1.86 6.59
CA PRO A 406 -31.16 -0.50 6.24
C PRO A 406 -31.65 0.39 7.40
#